data_AF-A0A4Y9SRK9-F1
#
_entry.id   AF-A0A4Y9SRK9-F1
#
_cell.length_a   1.000
_cell.length_b   1.000
_cell.length_c   1.000
_cell.angle_alpha   90.00
_cell.angle_beta   90.00
_cell.angle_gamma   90.00
#
_symmetry.space_group_name_H-M   'P 1'
#
loop_
_entity.id
_entity.type
_entity.pdbx_description
1 polymer ?
#
loop_
_entity_poly.entity_id
_entity_poly.type
_entity_poly.pdbx_seq_one_letter_code
_entity_poly.pdbx_strand_id
1 'polypeptide(L)'
;MRIAALVLSSLALLSSLPGCDAGTGYYLSPTEMAEIYGSYRLSNGDVLWITREGGRYWAEMRSTGMFEIIPIGAIVFVAKKRNIRLTFIPFDFTTKVRIEGLDLGPVYGQPGSGIEGELGK
;
A
#
# COMPACT_ATOMS: atom_id res chain seq x y z
N MET A 1 -10.63 -58.38 28.17
CA MET A 1 -11.78 -57.58 28.66
C MET A 1 -11.19 -56.35 29.34
N ARG A 2 -11.46 -55.08 29.05
CA ARG A 2 -12.55 -54.38 28.34
C ARG A 2 -12.10 -52.89 28.18
N ILE A 3 -12.41 -52.26 27.03
CA ILE A 3 -12.82 -50.85 26.80
C ILE A 3 -11.73 -49.77 27.05
N ALA A 4 -11.15 -49.08 26.05
CA ALA A 4 -11.62 -48.16 25.00
C ALA A 4 -11.52 -46.65 25.37
N ALA A 5 -10.89 -45.92 24.43
CA ALA A 5 -11.04 -44.51 24.05
C ALA A 5 -10.81 -43.39 25.08
N LEU A 6 -9.85 -42.50 24.76
CA LEU A 6 -10.20 -41.11 24.46
C LEU A 6 -9.13 -40.47 23.55
N VAL A 7 -9.59 -40.03 22.38
CA VAL A 7 -8.84 -39.23 21.41
C VAL A 7 -8.74 -37.81 21.98
N LEU A 8 -7.53 -37.34 22.31
CA LEU A 8 -7.28 -35.90 22.50
C LEU A 8 -6.79 -35.31 21.18
N SER A 9 -7.74 -34.87 20.37
CA SER A 9 -7.53 -33.86 19.34
C SER A 9 -7.48 -32.50 20.03
N SER A 10 -6.37 -31.76 19.96
CA SER A 10 -6.39 -30.30 20.09
C SER A 10 -5.10 -29.66 19.57
N LEU A 11 -5.31 -28.76 18.60
CA LEU A 11 -4.51 -27.59 18.26
C LEU A 11 -3.15 -27.80 17.58
N ALA A 12 -3.26 -27.87 16.26
CA ALA A 12 -2.27 -27.37 15.34
C ALA A 12 -2.02 -25.85 15.50
N LEU A 13 -0.75 -25.50 15.29
CA LEU A 13 -0.23 -24.34 14.57
C LEU A 13 0.01 -22.98 15.27
N LEU A 14 1.26 -22.56 15.05
CA LEU A 14 1.73 -21.25 14.58
C LEU A 14 2.21 -20.21 15.60
N SER A 15 3.54 -20.20 15.73
CA SER A 15 4.38 -19.02 15.48
C SER A 15 4.14 -17.84 16.40
N SER A 16 4.77 -17.93 17.58
CA SER A 16 5.21 -16.77 18.35
C SER A 16 6.05 -15.85 17.46
N LEU A 17 5.45 -14.72 17.07
CA LEU A 17 6.11 -13.56 16.48
C LEU A 17 7.15 -12.99 17.46
N PRO A 18 8.41 -12.75 17.06
CA PRO A 18 9.14 -11.58 17.51
C PRO A 18 8.66 -10.41 16.63
N GLY A 19 8.07 -9.32 17.15
CA GLY A 19 8.71 -8.36 18.04
C GLY A 19 9.96 -7.79 17.37
N CYS A 20 10.27 -6.50 17.28
CA CYS A 20 9.72 -5.25 17.78
C CYS A 20 10.71 -4.20 17.17
N ASP A 21 10.24 -2.99 16.91
CA ASP A 21 11.04 -1.76 16.79
C ASP A 21 12.30 -1.70 15.90
N ALA A 22 12.18 -0.96 14.80
CA ALA A 22 13.14 0.11 14.46
C ALA A 22 12.45 1.07 13.48
N GLY A 23 12.67 2.38 13.61
CA GLY A 23 12.07 3.43 12.79
C GLY A 23 12.42 3.38 11.29
N THR A 24 11.84 2.42 10.59
CA THR A 24 12.24 2.01 9.24
C THR A 24 11.00 1.52 8.50
N GLY A 25 10.91 1.82 7.21
CA GLY A 25 9.72 1.56 6.42
C GLY A 25 9.19 0.13 6.53
N TYR A 26 7.86 -0.01 6.41
CA TYR A 26 7.17 -1.28 6.47
C TYR A 26 7.61 -2.18 5.31
N TYR A 27 8.15 -3.36 5.61
CA TYR A 27 8.52 -4.31 4.57
C TYR A 27 7.27 -5.05 4.07
N LEU A 28 6.90 -4.84 2.82
CA LEU A 28 5.83 -5.59 2.16
C LEU A 28 6.37 -6.89 1.60
N SER A 29 5.64 -7.99 1.81
CA SER A 29 5.93 -9.22 1.08
C SER A 29 5.73 -9.03 -0.43
N PRO A 30 6.45 -9.78 -1.29
CA PRO A 30 6.28 -9.69 -2.74
C PRO A 30 4.83 -9.89 -3.21
N THR A 31 4.02 -10.64 -2.46
CA THR A 31 2.61 -10.90 -2.75
C THR A 31 1.74 -9.68 -2.42
N GLU A 32 1.87 -9.09 -1.24
CA GLU A 32 1.14 -7.85 -0.87
C GLU A 32 1.49 -6.71 -1.83
N MET A 33 2.72 -6.70 -2.34
CA MET A 33 3.17 -5.74 -3.34
C MET A 33 2.53 -5.93 -4.72
N ALA A 34 2.22 -7.16 -5.12
CA ALA A 34 1.65 -7.45 -6.43
C ALA A 34 0.29 -6.77 -6.64
N GLU A 35 -0.43 -6.51 -5.56
CA GLU A 35 -1.73 -5.83 -5.58
C GLU A 35 -1.63 -4.31 -5.71
N ILE A 36 -0.43 -3.76 -5.53
CA ILE A 36 -0.16 -2.32 -5.48
C ILE A 36 0.51 -1.84 -6.78
N TYR A 37 1.16 -2.72 -7.53
CA TYR A 37 1.79 -2.35 -8.81
C TYR A 37 0.77 -2.06 -9.91
N GLY A 38 1.15 -1.11 -10.77
CA GLY A 38 0.41 -0.78 -11.98
C GLY A 38 0.13 0.71 -12.09
N SER A 39 -0.86 1.03 -12.92
CA SER A 39 -1.29 2.40 -13.20
C SER A 39 -2.64 2.68 -12.56
N TYR A 40 -2.73 3.75 -11.79
CA TYR A 40 -3.96 4.23 -11.18
C TYR A 40 -4.47 5.45 -11.94
N ARG A 41 -5.69 5.40 -12.47
CA ARG A 41 -6.33 6.60 -13.04
C ARG A 41 -6.83 7.46 -11.90
N LEU A 42 -6.30 8.67 -11.80
CA LEU A 42 -6.64 9.61 -10.76
C LEU A 42 -7.85 10.47 -11.17
N SER A 43 -8.60 10.96 -10.18
CA SER A 43 -9.79 11.80 -10.40
C SER A 43 -9.49 13.13 -11.11
N ASN A 44 -8.24 13.60 -11.05
CA ASN A 44 -7.77 14.80 -11.73
C ASN A 44 -7.39 14.55 -13.21
N GLY A 45 -7.55 13.33 -13.71
CA GLY A 45 -7.20 12.92 -15.08
C GLY A 45 -5.73 12.56 -15.29
N ASP A 46 -4.88 12.66 -14.25
CA ASP A 46 -3.54 12.09 -14.29
C ASP A 46 -3.57 10.57 -14.10
N VAL A 47 -2.44 9.95 -14.37
CA VAL A 47 -2.19 8.55 -14.06
C VAL A 47 -1.00 8.49 -13.10
N LEU A 48 -1.15 7.69 -12.05
CA LEU A 48 -0.08 7.35 -11.11
C LEU A 48 0.46 5.97 -11.48
N TRP A 49 1.75 5.88 -11.79
CA TRP A 49 2.43 4.61 -12.02
C TRP A 49 3.24 4.23 -10.79
N ILE A 50 3.04 3.00 -10.30
CA ILE A 50 3.80 2.42 -9.20
C ILE A 50 4.72 1.32 -9.74
N THR A 51 6.03 1.50 -9.56
CA THR A 51 7.06 0.55 -10.01
C THR A 51 8.04 0.20 -8.87
N ARG A 52 8.72 -0.94 -9.02
CA ARG A 52 9.83 -1.33 -8.13
C ARG A 52 11.08 -1.56 -8.95
N GLU A 53 12.16 -0.92 -8.53
CA GLU A 53 13.47 -1.06 -9.15
C GLU A 53 14.54 -1.18 -8.06
N GLY A 54 15.39 -2.22 -8.14
CA GLY A 54 16.52 -2.38 -7.20
C GLY A 54 16.12 -2.46 -5.73
N GLY A 55 14.91 -2.94 -5.42
CA GLY A 55 14.37 -3.00 -4.06
C GLY A 55 13.78 -1.69 -3.54
N ARG A 56 13.76 -0.62 -4.35
CA ARG A 56 13.12 0.66 -4.05
C ARG A 56 11.80 0.79 -4.79
N TYR A 57 10.93 1.62 -4.25
CA TYR A 57 9.61 1.88 -4.80
C TYR A 57 9.57 3.28 -5.39
N TRP A 58 8.98 3.38 -6.57
CA TRP A 58 8.86 4.62 -7.29
C TRP A 58 7.40 4.87 -7.64
N ALA A 59 7.00 6.12 -7.48
CA ALA A 59 5.75 6.65 -7.96
C ALA A 59 6.05 7.68 -9.05
N GLU A 60 5.40 7.55 -10.19
CA GLU A 60 5.49 8.50 -11.29
C GLU A 60 4.11 9.08 -11.57
N MET A 61 4.05 10.40 -11.70
CA MET A 61 2.88 11.13 -12.18
C MET A 61 3.34 12.20 -13.14
N ARG A 62 2.57 12.43 -14.21
CA ARG A 62 2.89 13.48 -15.19
C ARG A 62 3.06 14.85 -14.55
N SER A 63 2.20 15.19 -13.58
CA SER A 63 2.19 16.50 -12.93
C SER A 63 3.32 16.71 -11.90
N THR A 64 3.89 15.64 -11.35
CA THR A 64 4.84 15.74 -10.21
C THR A 64 6.19 15.08 -10.47
N GLY A 65 6.34 14.41 -11.62
CA GLY A 65 7.49 13.61 -12.00
C GLY A 65 7.59 12.29 -11.22
N MET A 66 8.72 11.62 -11.35
CA MET A 66 9.05 10.40 -10.61
C MET A 66 9.63 10.73 -9.23
N PHE A 67 9.20 10.02 -8.20
CA PHE A 67 9.70 10.16 -6.84
C PHE A 67 9.70 8.83 -6.08
N GLU A 68 10.67 8.67 -5.18
CA GLU A 68 10.80 7.47 -4.36
C GLU A 68 9.71 7.46 -3.29
N ILE A 69 9.04 6.33 -3.10
CA ILE A 69 8.07 6.13 -2.01
C ILE A 69 8.62 5.11 -1.02
N ILE A 70 8.32 5.31 0.26
CA ILE A 70 8.72 4.45 1.36
C ILE A 70 7.45 3.91 1.99
N PRO A 71 7.25 2.59 2.03
CA PRO A 71 6.15 1.99 2.78
C PRO A 71 6.33 2.30 4.26
N ILE A 72 5.27 2.71 4.95
CA ILE A 72 5.25 2.93 6.40
C ILE A 72 4.16 2.08 7.09
N GLY A 73 3.37 1.37 6.30
CA GLY A 73 2.43 0.33 6.73
C GLY A 73 2.08 -0.58 5.57
N ALA A 74 1.23 -1.58 5.82
CA ALA A 74 0.78 -2.55 4.79
C ALA A 74 0.15 -1.89 3.56
N ILE A 75 -0.50 -0.75 3.77
CA ILE A 75 -1.24 -0.06 2.73
C ILE A 75 -0.89 1.43 2.64
N VAL A 76 0.11 1.88 3.40
CA VAL A 76 0.44 3.30 3.52
C VAL A 76 1.89 3.53 3.12
N PHE A 77 2.09 4.49 2.23
CA PHE A 77 3.38 4.89 1.70
C PHE A 77 3.54 6.40 1.83
N VAL A 78 4.77 6.84 1.95
CA VAL A 78 5.12 8.27 1.97
C VAL A 78 6.19 8.55 0.94
N ALA A 79 6.09 9.69 0.25
CA ALA A 79 7.14 10.10 -0.66
C ALA A 79 8.38 10.55 0.10
N LYS A 80 9.54 10.07 -0.32
CA LYS A 80 10.82 10.48 0.24
C LYS A 80 11.09 11.94 -0.16
N LYS A 81 11.43 12.77 0.82
CA LYS A 81 11.71 14.22 0.65
C LYS A 81 10.52 15.06 0.15
N ARG A 82 9.29 14.54 0.19
CA ARG A 82 8.07 15.28 -0.15
C ARG A 82 7.00 15.01 0.90
N ASN A 83 6.13 15.97 1.16
CA ASN A 83 5.02 15.77 2.09
C ASN A 83 3.82 15.10 1.39
N ILE A 84 4.05 13.97 0.72
CA ILE A 84 3.01 13.23 0.00
C ILE A 84 2.78 11.89 0.72
N ARG A 85 1.52 11.59 1.01
CA ARG A 85 1.09 10.32 1.57
C ARG A 85 0.20 9.60 0.57
N LEU A 86 0.48 8.32 0.33
CA LEU A 86 -0.31 7.44 -0.51
C LEU A 86 -0.90 6.35 0.37
N THR A 87 -2.23 6.18 0.31
CA THR A 87 -2.94 5.12 1.00
C THR A 87 -3.65 4.25 -0.02
N PHE A 88 -3.29 2.97 -0.08
CA PHE A 88 -3.91 1.98 -0.95
C PHE A 88 -5.06 1.32 -0.19
N ILE A 89 -6.22 1.21 -0.81
CA ILE A 89 -7.41 0.65 -0.17
C ILE A 89 -7.84 -0.51 -1.05
N PRO A 90 -7.61 -1.77 -0.61
CA PRO A 90 -8.12 -2.92 -1.35
C PRO A 90 -9.65 -2.86 -1.37
N PHE A 91 -10.20 -3.08 -2.55
CA PHE A 91 -11.62 -3.24 -2.84
C PHE A 91 -11.82 -4.61 -3.50
N ASP A 92 -13.02 -5.19 -3.43
CA ASP A 92 -13.28 -6.59 -3.83
C ASP A 92 -12.66 -7.02 -5.18
N PHE A 93 -12.56 -6.10 -6.14
CA PHE A 93 -12.01 -6.38 -7.49
C PHE A 93 -10.98 -5.35 -7.95
N THR A 94 -10.60 -4.38 -7.12
CA THR A 94 -9.70 -3.28 -7.50
C THR A 94 -8.95 -2.72 -6.30
N THR A 95 -7.94 -1.90 -6.54
CA THR A 95 -7.24 -1.15 -5.49
C THR A 95 -7.49 0.32 -5.73
N LYS A 96 -8.01 1.02 -4.72
CA LYS A 96 -8.08 2.48 -4.75
C LYS A 96 -6.81 3.06 -4.15
N VAL A 97 -6.37 4.20 -4.65
CA VAL A 97 -5.27 4.97 -4.06
C VAL A 97 -5.82 6.32 -3.65
N ARG A 98 -5.47 6.76 -2.44
CA ARG A 98 -5.72 8.11 -1.96
C ARG A 98 -4.38 8.81 -1.77
N ILE A 99 -4.22 9.97 -2.40
CA ILE A 99 -3.00 10.78 -2.37
C ILE A 99 -3.29 12.06 -1.60
N GLU A 100 -2.52 12.31 -0.55
CA GLU A 100 -2.64 13.49 0.30
C GLU A 100 -1.35 14.30 0.26
N GLY A 101 -1.46 15.63 0.45
CA GLY A 101 -0.31 16.53 0.51
C GLY A 101 0.38 16.80 -0.84
N LEU A 102 -0.28 16.46 -1.95
CA LEU A 102 0.16 16.85 -3.29
C LEU A 102 -0.24 18.31 -3.55
N ASP A 103 0.74 19.21 -3.56
CA ASP A 103 0.53 20.62 -3.91
C ASP A 103 0.42 20.74 -5.44
N LEU A 104 -0.77 20.52 -5.99
CA LEU A 104 -1.05 20.61 -7.44
C LEU A 104 -1.52 22.00 -7.89
N GLY A 105 -1.36 23.03 -7.06
CA GLY A 105 -2.05 24.30 -7.26
C GLY A 105 -3.57 24.15 -7.05
N PRO A 106 -4.38 25.18 -7.39
CA PRO A 106 -5.82 25.14 -7.15
C PRO A 106 -6.48 24.09 -8.05
N VAL A 107 -6.69 22.89 -7.50
CA VAL A 107 -7.75 22.01 -7.95
C VAL A 107 -9.05 22.77 -7.65
N TYR A 108 -9.68 23.30 -8.69
CA TYR A 108 -10.99 23.96 -8.56
C TYR A 108 -11.92 23.04 -7.76
N GLY A 109 -12.18 23.41 -6.50
CA GLY A 109 -13.15 22.69 -5.70
C GLY A 109 -12.89 22.63 -4.21
N GLN A 110 -11.73 22.18 -3.71
CA GLN A 110 -11.66 21.80 -2.28
C GLN A 110 -10.25 21.84 -1.67
N PRO A 111 -9.98 22.74 -0.69
CA PRO A 111 -8.80 22.62 0.17
C PRO A 111 -8.95 21.36 1.05
N GLY A 112 -7.99 20.43 0.96
CA GLY A 112 -7.98 19.20 1.76
C GLY A 112 -8.58 17.96 1.10
N SER A 113 -9.02 18.04 -0.17
CA SER A 113 -9.45 16.86 -0.92
C SER A 113 -8.23 16.12 -1.45
N GLY A 114 -7.88 15.00 -0.82
CA GLY A 114 -6.90 14.07 -1.37
C GLY A 114 -7.34 13.60 -2.76
N ILE A 115 -6.39 13.34 -3.65
CA ILE A 115 -6.68 12.86 -5.00
C ILE A 115 -6.89 11.36 -4.90
N GLU A 116 -8.04 10.89 -5.37
CA GLU A 116 -8.34 9.47 -5.42
C GLU A 116 -8.01 8.90 -6.80
N GLY A 117 -7.74 7.61 -6.85
CA GLY A 117 -7.58 6.89 -8.10
C GLY A 117 -7.90 5.43 -7.96
N GLU A 118 -8.12 4.79 -9.10
CA GLU A 118 -8.45 3.38 -9.18
C GLU A 118 -7.45 2.66 -10.09
N LEU A 119 -7.06 1.46 -9.68
CA LEU A 119 -6.11 0.63 -10.41
C LEU A 119 -6.71 0.20 -11.75
N GLY A 120 -6.14 0.72 -12.84
CA GLY A 120 -6.49 0.35 -14.21
C GLY A 120 -5.76 -0.92 -14.60
N LYS A 121 -6.34 -2.08 -14.26
CA LYS A 121 -5.92 -3.39 -14.77
C LYS A 121 -6.65 -3.72 -16.06
#